data_AF-A0A7S2P1V3-F1
#
_entry.id   AF-A0A7S2P1V3-F1
#
_cell.length_a   1.000
_cell.length_b   1.000
_cell.length_c   1.000
_cell.angle_alpha   90.00
_cell.angle_beta   90.00
_cell.angle_gamma   90.00
#
_symmetry.space_group_name_H-M   'P 1'
#
loop_
_entity.id
_entity.type
_entity.pdbx_description
1 polymer ?
#
loop_
_entity_poly.entity_id
_entity_poly.type
_entity_poly.pdbx_seq_one_letter_code
_entity_poly.pdbx_strand_id
1 'polypeptide(L)'
;AARTRLHAAPPDVETKAARPPTPPPGPPPPTPKSRPRDPMAEWRDSGYEIPLPGSGGSPKPKYEASDWLYGVRNMLGGREGELQAEADQLQKQVAEAEHRQAQISERLVGAESRENELRSELMREQEKAKTAQEAYEAMTQQVEEAQMERDQAMQGQSGRDELQKQIEDMKQKQFKMERELAESKQREADRIEELKVKEVELVSIRKDKVILTQELEDAKRREAELTRLLEEAQGQIMELTADEAGDLLEGLGVDGLDDLDGASVPPPPPPPPPP
;
A
#
# COMPACT_ATOMS: atom_id res chain seq x y z
N ALA A 1 54.37 50.35 -17.21
CA ALA A 1 54.89 49.46 -16.15
C ALA A 1 53.82 48.44 -15.80
N ALA A 2 54.06 47.17 -16.13
CA ALA A 2 53.12 46.07 -15.97
C ALA A 2 52.89 45.74 -14.49
N ARG A 3 51.62 45.69 -14.06
CA ARG A 3 51.22 45.20 -12.74
C ARG A 3 50.52 43.85 -12.92
N THR A 4 51.32 42.80 -12.75
CA THR A 4 50.90 41.41 -12.66
C THR A 4 50.00 41.24 -11.44
N ARG A 5 48.68 41.06 -11.66
CA ARG A 5 47.76 40.59 -10.62
C ARG A 5 47.82 39.07 -10.59
N LEU A 6 48.49 38.54 -9.57
CA LEU A 6 48.39 37.15 -9.15
C LEU A 6 46.95 36.89 -8.68
N HIS A 7 46.22 36.08 -9.44
CA HIS A 7 44.95 35.51 -9.03
C HIS A 7 45.22 34.48 -7.91
N ALA A 8 44.77 34.79 -6.69
CA ALA A 8 44.64 33.81 -5.63
C ALA A 8 43.47 32.88 -5.97
N ALA A 9 43.73 31.58 -5.98
CA ALA A 9 42.73 30.54 -6.14
C ALA A 9 41.79 30.52 -4.91
N PRO A 10 40.47 30.34 -5.10
CA PRO A 10 39.56 30.11 -3.98
C PRO A 10 39.77 28.70 -3.38
N PRO A 11 39.54 28.53 -2.06
CA PRO A 11 39.72 27.27 -1.38
C PRO A 11 38.66 26.23 -1.76
N ASP A 12 39.08 24.98 -1.69
CA ASP A 12 38.36 23.74 -1.95
C ASP A 12 36.90 23.76 -1.48
N VAL A 13 35.99 23.67 -2.45
CA VAL A 13 34.62 23.24 -2.21
C VAL A 13 34.70 21.74 -1.96
N GLU A 14 34.60 21.34 -0.69
CA GLU A 14 34.32 19.96 -0.31
C GLU A 14 33.11 19.47 -1.10
N THR A 15 33.40 18.66 -2.12
CA THR A 15 32.43 17.89 -2.85
C THR A 15 31.87 16.87 -1.87
N LYS A 16 30.79 17.25 -1.20
CA LYS A 16 29.93 16.35 -0.45
C LYS A 16 29.40 15.35 -1.47
N ALA A 17 30.13 14.25 -1.64
CA ALA A 17 29.79 13.17 -2.53
C ALA A 17 28.34 12.76 -2.24
N ALA A 18 27.46 13.06 -3.18
CA ALA A 18 26.10 12.57 -3.18
C ALA A 18 26.19 11.05 -2.99
N ARG A 19 25.61 10.54 -1.90
CA ARG A 19 25.46 9.11 -1.72
C ARG A 19 24.76 8.57 -2.97
N PRO A 20 25.28 7.51 -3.59
CA PRO A 20 24.59 6.90 -4.72
C PRO A 20 23.17 6.54 -4.28
N PRO A 21 22.17 6.70 -5.16
CA PRO A 21 20.80 6.30 -4.86
C PRO A 21 20.82 4.83 -4.44
N THR A 22 20.22 4.54 -3.28
CA THR A 22 19.98 3.17 -2.84
C THR A 22 19.28 2.43 -3.98
N PRO A 23 19.81 1.27 -4.43
CA PRO A 23 19.14 0.49 -5.44
C PRO A 23 17.73 0.14 -4.95
N PRO A 24 16.73 0.07 -5.86
CA PRO A 24 15.39 -0.34 -5.48
C PRO A 24 15.45 -1.67 -4.71
N PRO A 25 14.59 -1.87 -3.69
CA PRO A 25 14.53 -3.14 -2.99
C PRO A 25 14.41 -4.25 -4.03
N GLY A 26 15.38 -5.16 -4.02
CA GLY A 26 15.38 -6.29 -4.94
C GLY A 26 14.04 -7.04 -4.85
N PRO A 27 13.62 -7.71 -5.93
CA PRO A 27 12.43 -8.54 -5.89
C PRO A 27 12.53 -9.47 -4.66
N PRO A 28 11.41 -9.69 -3.93
CA PRO A 28 11.44 -10.59 -2.78
C PRO A 28 12.07 -11.93 -3.21
N PRO A 29 12.85 -12.58 -2.32
CA PRO A 29 13.46 -13.85 -2.65
C PRO A 29 12.36 -14.77 -3.20
N PRO A 30 12.60 -15.48 -4.32
CA PRO A 30 11.61 -16.38 -4.86
C PRO A 30 11.18 -17.30 -3.72
N THR A 31 9.88 -17.26 -3.41
CA THR A 31 9.30 -18.20 -2.45
C THR A 31 9.81 -19.58 -2.83
N PRO A 32 10.34 -20.37 -1.87
CA PRO A 32 10.83 -21.70 -2.18
C PRO A 32 9.70 -22.40 -2.93
N LYS A 33 9.94 -22.78 -4.19
CA LYS A 33 8.97 -23.48 -5.02
C LYS A 33 8.44 -24.60 -4.15
N SER A 34 7.20 -24.45 -3.69
CA SER A 34 6.51 -25.45 -2.91
C SER A 34 6.63 -26.70 -3.75
N ARG A 35 7.49 -27.64 -3.34
CA ARG A 35 7.47 -28.97 -3.94
C ARG A 35 6.00 -29.39 -3.83
N PRO A 36 5.40 -29.94 -4.91
CA PRO A 36 4.04 -30.44 -4.82
C PRO A 36 3.97 -31.28 -3.56
N ARG A 37 3.13 -30.87 -2.59
CA ARG A 37 2.95 -31.61 -1.36
C ARG A 37 2.56 -33.01 -1.80
N ASP A 38 3.41 -33.98 -1.48
CA ASP A 38 3.09 -35.37 -1.74
C ASP A 38 2.20 -35.80 -0.58
N PRO A 39 0.87 -35.89 -0.77
CA PRO A 39 -0.05 -36.22 0.31
C PRO A 39 0.26 -37.60 0.91
N MET A 40 0.96 -38.48 0.17
CA MET A 40 1.38 -39.80 0.66
C MET A 40 2.60 -39.76 1.58
N ALA A 41 3.44 -38.71 1.49
CA ALA A 41 4.60 -38.55 2.37
C ALA A 41 4.19 -38.05 3.76
N GLU A 42 3.27 -37.08 3.83
CA GLU A 42 2.71 -36.57 5.11
C GLU A 42 1.88 -37.65 5.83
N TRP A 43 1.24 -38.56 5.06
CA TRP A 43 0.53 -39.71 5.63
C TRP A 43 1.46 -40.72 6.32
N ARG A 44 2.67 -40.96 5.78
CA ARG A 44 3.65 -41.92 6.35
C ARG A 44 4.29 -41.44 7.65
N ASP A 45 4.49 -40.13 7.79
CA ASP A 45 5.12 -39.53 8.98
C ASP A 45 4.11 -39.23 10.11
N SER A 46 2.80 -39.36 9.85
CA SER A 46 1.73 -39.13 10.84
C SER A 46 1.62 -40.21 11.94
N GLY A 47 2.48 -41.24 11.90
CA GLY A 47 2.53 -42.29 12.92
C GLY A 47 1.40 -43.34 12.84
N TYR A 48 0.59 -43.33 11.78
CA TYR A 48 -0.41 -44.38 11.55
C TYR A 48 0.24 -45.62 10.95
N GLU A 49 0.24 -46.73 11.71
CA GLU A 49 0.65 -48.04 11.21
C GLU A 49 -0.30 -48.50 10.10
N ILE A 50 0.20 -48.60 8.86
CA ILE A 50 -0.46 -49.34 7.80
C ILE A 50 -0.34 -50.83 8.15
N PRO A 51 -1.44 -51.55 8.44
CA PRO A 51 -1.34 -52.96 8.80
C PRO A 51 -0.95 -53.75 7.54
N LEU A 52 0.31 -54.16 7.43
CA LEU A 52 0.70 -55.20 6.50
C LEU A 52 0.04 -56.53 6.94
N PRO A 53 -0.49 -57.33 6.00
CA PRO A 53 -1.13 -58.59 6.32
C PRO A 53 -0.09 -59.55 6.91
N GLY A 54 -0.03 -59.66 8.24
CA GLY A 54 0.85 -60.59 8.95
C GLY A 54 1.43 -60.12 10.30
N SER A 55 1.27 -58.86 10.71
CA SER A 55 1.75 -58.41 12.03
C SER A 55 0.73 -58.71 13.13
N GLY A 56 1.01 -59.72 13.94
CA GLY A 56 0.22 -60.04 15.14
C GLY A 56 0.60 -59.14 16.30
N GLY A 57 -0.36 -58.43 16.88
CA GLY A 57 -0.11 -57.70 18.13
C GLY A 57 -0.97 -56.49 18.46
N SER A 58 -2.21 -56.36 17.99
CA SER A 58 -3.19 -55.46 18.62
C SER A 58 -4.62 -55.91 18.25
N PRO A 59 -5.62 -55.78 19.14
CA PRO A 59 -6.99 -56.06 18.79
C PRO A 59 -7.38 -55.12 17.65
N LYS A 60 -7.68 -55.69 16.48
CA LYS A 60 -8.20 -54.95 15.33
C LYS A 60 -9.35 -54.07 15.82
N PRO A 61 -9.32 -52.74 15.64
CA PRO A 61 -10.56 -51.98 15.74
C PRO A 61 -11.49 -52.60 14.71
N LYS A 62 -12.65 -53.09 15.17
CA LYS A 62 -13.71 -53.50 14.25
C LYS A 62 -14.20 -52.20 13.61
N TYR A 63 -13.61 -51.85 12.47
CA TYR A 63 -14.18 -50.81 11.62
C TYR A 63 -15.46 -51.41 11.02
N GLU A 64 -16.59 -51.14 11.68
CA GLU A 64 -17.92 -51.45 11.14
C GLU A 64 -18.15 -50.60 9.88
N ALA A 65 -19.06 -51.01 9.00
CA ALA A 65 -19.44 -50.25 7.82
C ALA A 65 -20.01 -48.83 8.15
N SER A 66 -20.03 -48.44 9.42
CA SER A 66 -20.34 -47.12 9.96
C SER A 66 -19.10 -46.19 10.07
N ASP A 67 -17.88 -46.69 9.92
CA ASP A 67 -16.64 -45.91 10.11
C ASP A 67 -16.18 -45.11 8.89
N TRP A 68 -16.65 -45.45 7.68
CA TRP A 68 -16.33 -44.65 6.49
C TRP A 68 -17.05 -43.29 6.53
N LEU A 69 -18.29 -43.24 7.04
CA LEU A 69 -19.02 -42.00 7.29
C LEU A 69 -18.33 -41.14 8.36
N TYR A 70 -17.78 -41.77 9.41
CA TYR A 70 -16.96 -41.08 10.40
C TYR A 70 -15.68 -40.50 9.77
N GLY A 71 -15.02 -41.27 8.89
CA GLY A 71 -13.86 -40.82 8.11
C GLY A 71 -14.17 -39.64 7.17
N VAL A 72 -15.27 -39.71 6.42
CA VAL A 72 -15.73 -38.64 5.50
C VAL A 72 -16.13 -37.39 6.29
N ARG A 73 -16.85 -37.55 7.41
CA ARG A 73 -17.23 -36.43 8.29
C ARG A 73 -16.01 -35.75 8.93
N ASN A 74 -15.03 -36.52 9.40
CA ASN A 74 -13.78 -35.96 9.92
C ASN A 74 -12.96 -35.28 8.82
N MET A 75 -12.94 -35.82 7.60
CA MET A 75 -12.29 -35.17 6.45
C MET A 75 -12.95 -33.84 6.08
N LEU A 76 -14.28 -33.81 6.03
CA LEU A 76 -15.04 -32.59 5.70
C LEU A 76 -14.95 -31.55 6.82
N GLY A 77 -15.03 -31.95 8.09
CA GLY A 77 -14.82 -31.06 9.23
C GLY A 77 -13.37 -30.53 9.34
N GLY A 78 -12.38 -31.34 8.94
CA GLY A 78 -10.99 -30.89 8.82
C GLY A 78 -10.81 -29.84 7.71
N ARG A 79 -11.43 -30.08 6.54
CA ARG A 79 -11.42 -29.14 5.41
C ARG A 79 -12.19 -27.85 5.72
N GLU A 80 -13.32 -27.94 6.43
CA GLU A 80 -14.06 -26.78 6.94
C GLU A 80 -13.17 -25.95 7.87
N GLY A 81 -12.46 -26.59 8.79
CA GLY A 81 -11.51 -25.91 9.69
C GLY A 81 -10.36 -25.23 8.95
N GLU A 82 -9.81 -25.86 7.90
CA GLU A 82 -8.76 -25.26 7.05
C GLU A 82 -9.28 -24.06 6.27
N LEU A 83 -10.47 -24.16 5.66
CA LEU A 83 -11.10 -23.07 4.93
C LEU A 83 -11.47 -21.90 5.87
N GLN A 84 -11.92 -22.20 7.09
CA GLN A 84 -12.24 -21.19 8.10
C GLN A 84 -10.97 -20.45 8.54
N ALA A 85 -9.88 -21.17 8.77
CA ALA A 85 -8.60 -20.57 9.10
C ALA A 85 -8.05 -19.69 7.96
N GLU A 86 -8.21 -20.10 6.70
CA GLU A 86 -7.84 -19.29 5.53
C GLU A 86 -8.71 -18.04 5.39
N ALA A 87 -10.03 -18.16 5.63
CA ALA A 87 -10.96 -17.03 5.63
C ALA A 87 -10.61 -16.01 6.72
N ASP A 88 -10.37 -16.46 7.96
CA ASP A 88 -9.95 -15.60 9.07
C ASP A 88 -8.61 -14.89 8.77
N GLN A 89 -7.68 -15.58 8.10
CA GLN A 89 -6.40 -15.01 7.69
C GLN A 89 -6.57 -13.94 6.61
N LEU A 90 -7.40 -14.20 5.59
CA LEU A 90 -7.71 -13.21 4.54
C LEU A 90 -8.44 -12.00 5.13
N GLN A 91 -9.37 -12.19 6.05
CA GLN A 91 -10.09 -11.09 6.68
C GLN A 91 -9.14 -10.14 7.42
N LYS A 92 -8.12 -10.68 8.11
CA LYS A 92 -7.06 -9.87 8.73
C LYS A 92 -6.25 -9.10 7.69
N GLN A 93 -5.93 -9.72 6.56
CA GLN A 93 -5.20 -9.06 5.47
C GLN A 93 -6.03 -7.95 4.82
N VAL A 94 -7.34 -8.15 4.61
CA VAL A 94 -8.26 -7.13 4.10
C VAL A 94 -8.34 -5.96 5.08
N ALA A 95 -8.50 -6.21 6.38
CA ALA A 95 -8.52 -5.16 7.39
C ALA A 95 -7.21 -4.35 7.45
N GLU A 96 -6.06 -5.03 7.31
CA GLU A 96 -4.76 -4.36 7.22
C GLU A 96 -4.62 -3.52 5.94
N ALA A 97 -5.07 -4.05 4.79
CA ALA A 97 -5.07 -3.34 3.52
C ALA A 97 -5.99 -2.10 3.55
N GLU A 98 -7.18 -2.21 4.16
CA GLU A 98 -8.09 -1.09 4.39
C GLU A 98 -7.45 -0.01 5.27
N HIS A 99 -6.75 -0.42 6.33
CA HIS A 99 -6.02 0.51 7.18
C HIS A 99 -4.91 1.25 6.40
N ARG A 100 -4.14 0.53 5.57
CA ARG A 100 -3.12 1.14 4.69
C ARG A 100 -3.75 2.09 3.67
N GLN A 101 -4.90 1.73 3.09
CA GLN A 101 -5.64 2.57 2.15
C GLN A 101 -6.12 3.87 2.81
N ALA A 102 -6.58 3.80 4.06
CA ALA A 102 -6.97 4.96 4.85
C ALA A 102 -5.75 5.88 5.12
N GLN A 103 -4.61 5.32 5.52
CA GLN A 103 -3.38 6.09 5.74
C GLN A 103 -2.92 6.81 4.46
N ILE A 104 -2.96 6.14 3.30
CA ILE A 104 -2.57 6.77 2.03
C ILE A 104 -3.56 7.83 1.60
N SER A 105 -4.85 7.63 1.87
CA SER A 105 -5.87 8.64 1.61
C SER A 105 -5.66 9.87 2.47
N GLU A 106 -5.33 9.72 3.76
CA GLU A 106 -4.97 10.84 4.65
C GLU A 106 -3.71 11.56 4.16
N ARG A 107 -2.66 10.82 3.78
CA ARG A 107 -1.44 11.40 3.20
C ARG A 107 -1.72 12.15 1.91
N LEU A 108 -2.60 11.64 1.06
CA LEU A 108 -2.99 12.29 -0.19
C LEU A 108 -3.70 13.61 0.10
N VAL A 109 -4.71 13.62 0.99
CA VAL A 109 -5.44 14.83 1.37
C VAL A 109 -4.49 15.88 1.96
N GLY A 110 -3.58 15.47 2.85
CA GLY A 110 -2.58 16.36 3.44
C GLY A 110 -1.56 16.89 2.42
N ALA A 111 -1.20 16.09 1.41
CA ALA A 111 -0.34 16.54 0.32
C ALA A 111 -1.07 17.52 -0.63
N GLU A 112 -2.33 17.25 -0.96
CA GLU A 112 -3.16 18.11 -1.82
C GLU A 112 -3.45 19.46 -1.15
N SER A 113 -3.68 19.49 0.17
CA SER A 113 -3.82 20.75 0.93
C SER A 113 -2.56 21.61 0.82
N ARG A 114 -1.37 21.01 1.03
CA ARG A 114 -0.08 21.72 0.97
C ARG A 114 0.26 22.20 -0.44
N GLU A 115 -0.09 21.43 -1.47
CA GLU A 115 0.03 21.86 -2.87
C GLU A 115 -0.88 23.06 -3.15
N ASN A 116 -2.12 23.03 -2.68
CA ASN A 116 -3.08 24.11 -2.87
C ASN A 116 -2.65 25.39 -2.14
N GLU A 117 -2.10 25.27 -0.94
CA GLU A 117 -1.49 26.39 -0.19
C GLU A 117 -0.37 27.04 -1.00
N LEU A 118 0.58 26.25 -1.50
CA LEU A 118 1.67 26.76 -2.35
C LEU A 118 1.16 27.44 -3.63
N ARG A 119 0.16 26.86 -4.29
CA ARG A 119 -0.45 27.48 -5.48
C ARG A 119 -1.10 28.82 -5.13
N SER A 120 -1.76 28.90 -3.99
CA SER A 120 -2.34 30.17 -3.49
C SER A 120 -1.25 31.20 -3.19
N GLU A 121 -0.12 30.79 -2.61
CA GLU A 121 1.03 31.67 -2.38
C GLU A 121 1.70 32.12 -3.67
N LEU A 122 1.79 31.26 -4.68
CA LEU A 122 2.32 31.59 -6.00
C LEU A 122 1.44 32.65 -6.67
N MET A 123 0.13 32.47 -6.68
CA MET A 123 -0.81 33.43 -7.25
C MET A 123 -0.70 34.81 -6.59
N ARG A 124 -0.61 34.86 -5.25
CA ARG A 124 -0.41 36.13 -4.52
C ARG A 124 0.92 36.80 -4.87
N GLU A 125 1.97 36.02 -5.10
CA GLU A 125 3.26 36.57 -5.50
C GLU A 125 3.27 37.06 -6.94
N GLN A 126 2.58 36.38 -7.85
CA GLN A 126 2.38 36.85 -9.23
C GLN A 126 1.60 38.17 -9.28
N GLU A 127 0.55 38.32 -8.48
CA GLU A 127 -0.19 39.58 -8.37
C GLU A 127 0.71 40.71 -7.83
N LYS A 128 1.53 40.43 -6.83
CA LYS A 128 2.53 41.39 -6.30
C LYS A 128 3.59 41.73 -7.34
N ALA A 129 4.09 40.75 -8.09
CA ALA A 129 5.07 40.97 -9.14
C ALA A 129 4.48 41.82 -10.28
N LYS A 130 3.23 41.56 -10.66
CA LYS A 130 2.51 42.33 -11.69
C LYS A 130 2.32 43.78 -11.25
N THR A 131 1.83 44.02 -10.04
CA THR A 131 1.65 45.38 -9.51
C THR A 131 2.98 46.12 -9.38
N ALA A 132 4.05 45.44 -8.96
CA ALA A 132 5.40 46.00 -8.96
C ALA A 132 5.91 46.32 -10.37
N GLN A 133 5.60 45.49 -11.36
CA GLN A 133 5.94 45.74 -12.76
C GLN A 133 5.23 46.97 -13.31
N GLU A 134 3.93 47.09 -13.07
CA GLU A 134 3.15 48.27 -13.46
C GLU A 134 3.71 49.55 -12.82
N ALA A 135 4.10 49.48 -11.54
CA ALA A 135 4.75 50.60 -10.85
C ALA A 135 6.12 50.95 -11.46
N TYR A 136 6.89 49.95 -11.89
CA TYR A 136 8.18 50.14 -12.56
C TYR A 136 8.03 50.80 -13.92
N GLU A 137 7.05 50.35 -14.71
CA GLU A 137 6.73 50.93 -16.02
C GLU A 137 6.29 52.40 -15.87
N ALA A 138 5.42 52.69 -14.89
CA ALA A 138 4.99 54.06 -14.60
C ALA A 138 6.16 54.96 -14.15
N MET A 139 7.04 54.46 -13.28
CA MET A 139 8.23 55.20 -12.84
C MET A 139 9.20 55.44 -14.01
N THR A 140 9.34 54.47 -14.91
CA THR A 140 10.19 54.59 -16.11
C THR A 140 9.66 55.70 -17.03
N GLN A 141 8.34 55.77 -17.26
CA GLN A 141 7.72 56.84 -18.02
C GLN A 141 7.95 58.21 -17.39
N GLN A 142 7.79 58.34 -16.06
CA GLN A 142 8.07 59.59 -15.34
C GLN A 142 9.53 60.05 -15.48
N VAL A 143 10.49 59.11 -15.48
CA VAL A 143 11.91 59.41 -15.70
C VAL A 143 12.15 59.92 -17.13
N GLU A 144 11.49 59.33 -18.12
CA GLU A 144 11.58 59.78 -19.52
C GLU A 144 10.96 61.16 -19.72
N GLU A 145 9.77 61.41 -19.15
CA GLU A 145 9.10 62.71 -19.17
C GLU A 145 9.96 63.80 -18.53
N ALA A 146 10.51 63.55 -17.33
CA ALA A 146 11.38 64.51 -16.65
C ALA A 146 12.68 64.77 -17.42
N GLN A 147 13.23 63.77 -18.12
CA GLN A 147 14.38 63.97 -19.01
C GLN A 147 14.02 64.88 -20.18
N MET A 148 12.86 64.68 -20.81
CA MET A 148 12.36 65.55 -21.87
C MET A 148 12.13 66.98 -21.37
N GLU A 149 11.53 67.16 -20.19
CA GLU A 149 11.32 68.48 -19.59
C GLU A 149 12.65 69.20 -19.31
N ARG A 150 13.63 68.49 -18.75
CA ARG A 150 14.99 69.01 -18.56
C ARG A 150 15.62 69.45 -19.89
N ASP A 151 15.42 68.68 -20.97
CA ASP A 151 15.98 68.98 -22.28
C ASP A 151 15.26 70.14 -22.99
N GLN A 152 13.99 70.36 -22.68
CA GLN A 152 13.19 71.50 -23.16
C GLN A 152 13.36 72.78 -22.33
N ALA A 153 13.80 72.67 -21.07
CA ALA A 153 14.01 73.80 -20.17
C ALA A 153 15.16 74.69 -20.68
N MET A 154 14.82 75.72 -21.46
CA MET A 154 15.75 76.70 -22.06
C MET A 154 16.15 77.85 -21.12
N GLN A 155 15.70 77.86 -19.85
CA GLN A 155 15.88 79.01 -18.94
C GLN A 155 16.44 78.60 -17.57
N GLY A 156 17.69 79.00 -17.30
CA GLY A 156 18.30 79.02 -15.97
C GLY A 156 19.09 77.76 -15.59
N GLN A 157 20.38 77.94 -15.26
CA GLN A 157 21.28 76.87 -14.82
C GLN A 157 20.79 76.18 -13.53
N SER A 158 20.18 76.95 -12.61
CA SER A 158 19.68 76.44 -11.33
C SER A 158 18.46 75.50 -11.47
N GLY A 159 17.50 75.82 -12.36
CA GLY A 159 16.33 74.96 -12.59
C GLY A 159 16.71 73.63 -13.27
N ARG A 160 17.75 73.66 -14.12
CA ARG A 160 18.28 72.46 -14.76
C ARG A 160 18.99 71.53 -13.76
N ASP A 161 19.73 72.09 -12.80
CA ASP A 161 20.41 71.31 -11.76
C ASP A 161 19.43 70.65 -10.78
N GLU A 162 18.32 71.32 -10.45
CA GLU A 162 17.24 70.76 -9.63
C GLU A 162 16.53 69.59 -10.36
N LEU A 163 16.18 69.76 -11.63
CA LEU A 163 15.61 68.69 -12.46
C LEU A 163 16.57 67.51 -12.65
N GLN A 164 17.87 67.79 -12.84
CA GLN A 164 18.91 66.77 -12.93
C GLN A 164 18.97 65.95 -11.64
N LYS A 165 18.93 66.58 -10.47
CA LYS A 165 18.91 65.89 -9.18
C LYS A 165 17.65 65.03 -9.01
N GLN A 166 16.49 65.54 -9.40
CA GLN A 166 15.24 64.79 -9.36
C GLN A 166 15.28 63.55 -10.28
N ILE A 167 15.83 63.67 -11.49
CA ILE A 167 16.03 62.54 -12.41
C ILE A 167 16.97 61.50 -11.80
N GLU A 168 18.07 61.92 -11.17
CA GLU A 168 19.01 61.01 -10.51
C GLU A 168 18.34 60.24 -9.36
N ASP A 169 17.57 60.94 -8.52
CA ASP A 169 16.81 60.32 -7.43
C ASP A 169 15.75 59.34 -7.95
N MET A 170 15.08 59.67 -9.05
CA MET A 170 14.11 58.77 -9.70
C MET A 170 14.79 57.54 -10.33
N LYS A 171 15.96 57.70 -10.97
CA LYS A 171 16.76 56.57 -11.48
C LYS A 171 17.22 55.64 -10.35
N GLN A 172 17.60 56.19 -9.20
CA GLN A 172 17.92 55.36 -8.03
C GLN A 172 16.71 54.58 -7.52
N LYS A 173 15.51 55.18 -7.52
CA LYS A 173 14.26 54.47 -7.18
C LYS A 173 13.93 53.39 -8.20
N GLN A 174 14.09 53.69 -9.50
CA GLN A 174 13.91 52.73 -10.59
C GLN A 174 14.84 51.52 -10.43
N PHE A 175 16.12 51.74 -10.14
CA PHE A 175 17.08 50.66 -9.91
C PHE A 175 16.72 49.79 -8.69
N LYS A 176 16.26 50.39 -7.59
CA LYS A 176 15.77 49.64 -6.42
C LYS A 176 14.57 48.77 -6.78
N MET A 177 13.63 49.33 -7.52
CA MET A 177 12.42 48.62 -7.94
C MET A 177 12.73 47.49 -8.94
N GLU A 178 13.67 47.70 -9.86
CA GLU A 178 14.16 46.67 -10.79
C GLU A 178 14.76 45.48 -10.02
N ARG A 179 15.57 45.78 -8.99
CA ARG A 179 16.14 44.75 -8.11
C ARG A 179 15.05 43.99 -7.35
N GLU A 180 14.09 44.68 -6.77
CA GLU A 180 12.96 44.04 -6.05
C GLU A 180 12.13 43.15 -6.99
N LEU A 181 11.94 43.57 -8.24
CA LEU A 181 11.23 42.80 -9.27
C LEU A 181 12.01 41.54 -9.67
N ALA A 182 13.34 41.63 -9.81
CA ALA A 182 14.19 40.48 -10.06
C ALA A 182 14.17 39.49 -8.89
N GLU A 183 14.26 39.98 -7.64
CA GLU A 183 14.16 39.15 -6.43
C GLU A 183 12.76 38.51 -6.29
N SER A 184 11.70 39.19 -6.73
CA SER A 184 10.34 38.62 -6.78
C SER A 184 10.20 37.52 -7.82
N LYS A 185 10.75 37.73 -9.03
CA LYS A 185 10.74 36.70 -10.10
C LYS A 185 11.53 35.46 -9.70
N GLN A 186 12.64 35.63 -8.98
CA GLN A 186 13.40 34.49 -8.48
C GLN A 186 12.59 33.67 -7.48
N ARG A 187 11.93 34.33 -6.51
CA ARG A 187 11.05 33.64 -5.54
C ARG A 187 9.89 32.92 -6.22
N GLU A 188 9.29 33.52 -7.25
CA GLU A 188 8.27 32.88 -8.06
C GLU A 188 8.81 31.62 -8.75
N ALA A 189 10.00 31.69 -9.36
CA ALA A 189 10.63 30.54 -10.00
C ALA A 189 10.94 29.42 -9.01
N ASP A 190 11.46 29.75 -7.82
CA ASP A 190 11.76 28.78 -6.77
C ASP A 190 10.47 28.07 -6.29
N ARG A 191 9.36 28.81 -6.13
CA ARG A 191 8.05 28.25 -5.77
C ARG A 191 7.45 27.36 -6.85
N ILE A 192 7.61 27.74 -8.11
CA ILE A 192 7.19 26.91 -9.25
C ILE A 192 7.96 25.59 -9.23
N GLU A 193 9.26 25.62 -8.94
CA GLU A 193 10.06 24.40 -8.86
C GLU A 193 9.66 23.53 -7.66
N GLU A 194 9.39 24.13 -6.50
CA GLU A 194 8.84 23.40 -5.34
C GLU A 194 7.50 22.73 -5.69
N LEU A 195 6.60 23.43 -6.40
CA LEU A 195 5.33 22.89 -6.85
C LEU A 195 5.51 21.68 -7.76
N LYS A 196 6.43 21.73 -8.73
CA LYS A 196 6.71 20.57 -9.60
C LYS A 196 7.16 19.35 -8.81
N VAL A 197 8.02 19.54 -7.81
CA VAL A 197 8.48 18.44 -6.96
C VAL A 197 7.31 17.82 -6.19
N LYS A 198 6.42 18.65 -5.62
CA LYS A 198 5.23 18.14 -4.92
C LYS A 198 4.19 17.51 -5.84
N GLU A 199 4.05 18.00 -7.08
CA GLU A 199 3.20 17.37 -8.08
C GLU A 199 3.67 15.95 -8.44
N VAL A 200 4.98 15.74 -8.56
CA VAL A 200 5.55 14.40 -8.77
C VAL A 200 5.27 13.48 -7.57
N GLU A 201 5.43 13.98 -6.34
CA GLU A 201 5.10 13.24 -5.12
C GLU A 201 3.62 12.86 -5.08
N LEU A 202 2.71 13.80 -5.36
CA LEU A 202 1.27 13.56 -5.41
C LEU A 202 0.89 12.50 -6.45
N VAL A 203 1.50 12.55 -7.63
CA VAL A 203 1.30 11.52 -8.66
C VAL A 203 1.75 10.15 -8.15
N SER A 204 2.87 10.07 -7.40
CA SER A 204 3.31 8.83 -6.78
C SER A 204 2.28 8.31 -5.76
N ILE A 205 1.81 9.16 -4.85
CA ILE A 205 0.81 8.78 -3.83
C ILE A 205 -0.49 8.31 -4.48
N ARG A 206 -0.94 8.98 -5.56
CA ARG A 206 -2.13 8.58 -6.31
C ARG A 206 -1.95 7.22 -6.99
N LYS A 207 -0.78 6.94 -7.55
CA LYS A 207 -0.48 5.61 -8.13
C LYS A 207 -0.53 4.52 -7.05
N ASP A 208 0.11 4.75 -5.90
CA ASP A 208 0.10 3.80 -4.79
C ASP A 208 -1.33 3.52 -4.30
N LYS A 209 -2.17 4.57 -4.22
CA LYS A 209 -3.59 4.42 -3.88
C LYS A 209 -4.35 3.55 -4.88
N VAL A 210 -4.11 3.73 -6.19
CA VAL A 210 -4.78 2.93 -7.23
C VAL A 210 -4.36 1.46 -7.13
N ILE A 211 -3.07 1.20 -6.99
CA ILE A 211 -2.54 -0.17 -6.84
C ILE A 211 -3.15 -0.85 -5.62
N LEU A 212 -3.13 -0.18 -4.46
CA LEU A 212 -3.68 -0.75 -3.23
C LEU A 212 -5.20 -0.93 -3.27
N THR A 213 -5.92 -0.05 -3.98
CA THR A 213 -7.37 -0.22 -4.17
C THR A 213 -7.65 -1.46 -5.00
N GLN A 214 -6.89 -1.68 -6.07
CA GLN A 214 -7.01 -2.89 -6.89
C GLN A 214 -6.69 -4.15 -6.08
N GLU A 215 -5.59 -4.16 -5.32
CA GLU A 215 -5.20 -5.30 -4.47
C GLU A 215 -6.27 -5.62 -3.42
N LEU A 216 -6.89 -4.59 -2.84
CA LEU A 216 -7.95 -4.73 -1.85
C LEU A 216 -9.24 -5.28 -2.47
N GLU A 217 -9.61 -4.84 -3.69
CA GLU A 217 -10.75 -5.41 -4.41
C GLU A 217 -10.53 -6.88 -4.74
N ASP A 218 -9.33 -7.25 -5.18
CA ASP A 218 -9.00 -8.64 -5.49
C ASP A 218 -8.97 -9.52 -4.22
N ALA A 219 -8.47 -8.99 -3.11
CA ALA A 219 -8.55 -9.65 -1.80
C ALA A 219 -10.00 -9.88 -1.35
N LYS A 220 -10.87 -8.88 -1.50
CA LYS A 220 -12.31 -9.00 -1.19
C LYS A 220 -13.03 -10.01 -2.07
N ARG A 221 -12.68 -10.10 -3.36
CA ARG A 221 -13.21 -11.14 -4.26
C ARG A 221 -12.84 -12.54 -3.76
N ARG A 222 -11.57 -12.73 -3.38
CA ARG A 222 -11.09 -14.02 -2.84
C ARG A 222 -11.75 -14.36 -1.50
N GLU A 223 -11.95 -13.37 -0.62
CA GLU A 223 -12.70 -13.54 0.62
C GLU A 223 -14.15 -14.02 0.35
N ALA A 224 -14.83 -13.41 -0.63
CA ALA A 224 -16.17 -13.82 -1.02
C ALA A 224 -16.20 -15.25 -1.61
N GLU A 225 -15.19 -15.63 -2.39
CA GLU A 225 -15.05 -16.98 -2.94
C GLU A 225 -14.81 -18.03 -1.83
N LEU A 226 -13.93 -17.76 -0.86
CA LEU A 226 -13.73 -18.66 0.28
C LEU A 226 -15.00 -18.78 1.13
N THR A 227 -15.71 -17.67 1.36
CA THR A 227 -16.99 -17.69 2.08
C THR A 227 -18.00 -18.58 1.36
N ARG A 228 -18.09 -18.49 0.03
CA ARG A 228 -18.95 -19.37 -0.77
C ARG A 228 -18.56 -20.84 -0.66
N LEU A 229 -17.25 -21.13 -0.69
CA LEU A 229 -16.74 -22.51 -0.54
C LEU A 229 -16.99 -23.08 0.86
N LEU A 230 -16.95 -22.23 1.89
CA LEU A 230 -17.33 -22.59 3.26
C LEU A 230 -18.82 -22.93 3.35
N GLU A 231 -19.70 -22.09 2.80
CA GLU A 231 -21.14 -22.36 2.74
C GLU A 231 -21.44 -23.66 1.98
N GLU A 232 -20.74 -23.91 0.85
CA GLU A 232 -20.87 -25.14 0.07
C GLU A 232 -20.39 -26.37 0.86
N ALA A 233 -19.27 -26.28 1.56
CA ALA A 233 -18.76 -27.36 2.41
C ALA A 233 -19.70 -27.65 3.60
N GLN A 234 -20.25 -26.61 4.24
CA GLN A 234 -21.26 -26.75 5.29
C GLN A 234 -22.55 -27.38 4.77
N GLY A 235 -22.99 -27.00 3.57
CA GLY A 235 -24.11 -27.62 2.87
C GLY A 235 -23.91 -29.11 2.66
N GLN A 236 -22.75 -29.52 2.12
CA GLN A 236 -22.40 -30.94 1.93
C GLN A 236 -22.38 -31.72 3.25
N ILE A 237 -21.87 -31.13 4.33
CA ILE A 237 -21.91 -31.75 5.67
C ILE A 237 -23.36 -31.98 6.13
N MET A 238 -24.26 -31.02 5.90
CA MET A 238 -25.68 -31.14 6.26
C MET A 238 -26.43 -32.17 5.40
N GLU A 239 -26.21 -32.20 4.09
CA GLU A 239 -26.84 -33.16 3.17
C GLU A 239 -26.44 -34.61 3.51
N LEU A 240 -25.15 -34.86 3.77
CA LEU A 240 -24.65 -36.18 4.18
C LEU A 240 -25.14 -36.61 5.57
N THR A 241 -25.56 -35.67 6.44
CA THR A 241 -26.07 -36.01 7.78
C THR A 241 -27.57 -36.26 7.81
N ALA A 242 -28.35 -35.72 6.88
CA ALA A 242 -29.81 -35.85 6.88
C ALA A 242 -30.32 -37.00 6.00
N ASP A 243 -29.86 -37.10 4.75
CA ASP A 243 -30.48 -38.00 3.76
C ASP A 243 -29.88 -39.43 3.81
N GLU A 244 -28.56 -39.58 3.97
CA GLU A 244 -27.94 -40.91 4.05
C GLU A 244 -28.18 -41.63 5.38
N ALA A 245 -28.40 -40.89 6.48
CA ALA A 245 -28.74 -41.48 7.77
C ALA A 245 -30.18 -42.02 7.80
N GLY A 246 -31.11 -41.43 7.03
CA GLY A 246 -32.49 -41.89 6.87
C GLY A 246 -32.60 -43.12 5.98
N ASP A 247 -31.99 -43.08 4.79
CA ASP A 247 -32.05 -44.17 3.81
C ASP A 247 -31.32 -45.44 4.28
N LEU A 248 -30.24 -45.31 5.06
CA LEU A 248 -29.56 -46.47 5.67
C LEU A 248 -30.36 -47.09 6.83
N LEU A 249 -31.17 -46.31 7.55
CA LEU A 249 -32.07 -46.83 8.59
C LEU A 249 -33.28 -47.55 7.98
N GLU A 250 -33.80 -47.02 6.88
CA GLU A 250 -34.92 -47.62 6.14
C GLU A 250 -34.49 -48.90 5.39
N GLY A 251 -33.25 -48.96 4.91
CA GLY A 251 -32.64 -50.15 4.30
C GLY A 251 -32.23 -51.26 5.27
N LEU A 252 -32.11 -50.97 6.58
CA LEU A 252 -31.71 -51.93 7.62
C LEU A 252 -32.86 -52.79 8.18
N GLY A 253 -34.09 -52.64 7.66
CA GLY A 253 -35.18 -53.61 7.83
C GLY A 253 -35.30 -54.17 9.25
N VAL A 254 -35.54 -53.29 10.24
CA VAL A 254 -35.61 -53.64 11.67
C VAL A 254 -36.90 -54.42 12.03
N ASP A 255 -37.41 -55.25 11.11
CA ASP A 255 -38.58 -56.13 11.30
C ASP A 255 -38.18 -57.59 11.62
N GLY A 256 -36.87 -57.88 11.73
CA GLY A 256 -36.36 -59.26 11.85
C GLY A 256 -35.64 -59.61 13.17
N LEU A 257 -35.79 -58.83 14.24
CA LEU A 257 -35.01 -58.98 15.47
C LEU A 257 -35.74 -59.70 16.64
N ASP A 258 -36.95 -60.21 16.43
CA ASP A 258 -37.69 -60.96 17.47
C ASP A 258 -37.34 -62.47 17.54
N ASP A 259 -36.51 -63.01 16.63
CA ASP A 259 -36.29 -64.48 16.51
C ASP A 259 -34.92 -65.01 16.98
N LEU A 260 -34.10 -64.21 17.68
CA LEU A 260 -32.76 -64.64 18.14
C LEU A 260 -32.63 -64.86 19.67
N ASP A 261 -33.71 -65.23 20.34
CA ASP A 261 -33.71 -65.55 21.78
C ASP A 261 -33.32 -67.03 22.09
N GLY A 262 -32.49 -67.66 21.24
CA GLY A 262 -32.30 -69.13 21.23
C GLY A 262 -30.87 -69.67 21.13
N ALA A 263 -29.82 -68.84 21.12
CA ALA A 263 -28.44 -69.33 21.00
C ALA A 263 -27.77 -69.47 22.38
N SER A 264 -27.73 -70.71 22.88
CA SER A 264 -27.08 -71.12 24.13
C SER A 264 -25.61 -70.66 24.20
N VAL A 265 -25.31 -69.78 25.16
CA VAL A 265 -23.94 -69.29 25.44
C VAL A 265 -23.12 -70.45 26.06
N PRO A 266 -22.01 -70.91 25.44
CA PRO A 266 -21.16 -71.91 26.06
C PRO A 266 -20.41 -71.30 27.26
N PRO A 267 -20.25 -72.05 28.37
CA PRO A 267 -19.62 -71.52 29.58
C PRO A 267 -18.13 -71.20 29.34
N PRO A 268 -17.60 -70.16 30.01
CA PRO A 268 -16.21 -69.74 29.84
C PRO A 268 -15.21 -70.80 30.36
N PRO A 269 -14.02 -70.90 29.76
CA PRO A 269 -12.99 -71.85 30.18
C PRO A 269 -12.41 -71.51 31.57
N PRO A 270 -11.92 -72.50 32.34
CA PRO A 270 -11.40 -72.28 33.67
C PRO A 270 -10.08 -71.49 33.67
N PRO A 271 -9.82 -70.69 34.72
CA PRO A 271 -8.59 -69.90 34.82
C PRO A 271 -7.35 -70.79 35.02
N PRO A 272 -6.18 -70.36 34.54
CA PRO A 272 -4.92 -71.07 34.72
C PRO A 272 -4.47 -71.09 36.18
N PRO A 273 -3.69 -72.12 36.61
CA PRO A 273 -3.22 -72.24 37.98
C PRO A 273 -2.19 -71.14 38.34
N PRO A 274 -2.17 -70.68 39.60
CA PRO A 274 -1.25 -69.66 40.08
C PRO A 274 0.21 -70.14 40.08
N PRO A 275 1.18 -69.21 40.07
CA PRO A 275 2.58 -69.44 39.62
C PRO A 275 3.40 -70.39 40.47
#